data_AF-C8WTI2-F1
#
_entry.id   AF-C8WTI2-F1
#
_cell.length_a   1.000
_cell.length_b   1.000
_cell.length_c   1.000
_cell.angle_alpha   90.00
_cell.angle_beta   90.00
_cell.angle_gamma   90.00
#
_symmetry.space_group_name_H-M   'P 1'
#
loop_
_entity.id
_entity.type
_entity.pdbx_description
1 polymer ?
#
loop_
_entity_poly.entity_id
_entity_poly.type
_entity_poly.pdbx_seq_one_letter_code
_entity_poly.pdbx_strand_id
1 'polypeptide(L)'
;MEVQVTDAAKSRLVAMGVPEGSRLRLKADIEAHVSCACQMDIHMIADGAPPLAVSLEYDVRVDEEAQQLLGDEQPLVLDYVPLSGLVLRSPHETLAHNIQVEA
;
A
#
# COMPACT_ATOMS: atom_id res chain seq x y z
N MET A 1 -4.48 0.66 -11.70
CA MET A 1 -5.29 0.15 -10.57
C MET A 1 -5.47 1.25 -9.53
N GLU A 2 -6.68 1.40 -8.96
CA GLU A 2 -6.96 2.35 -7.87
C GLU A 2 -6.73 1.68 -6.51
N VAL A 3 -6.11 2.38 -5.55
CA VAL A 3 -5.97 1.91 -4.16
C VAL A 3 -6.63 2.92 -3.23
N GLN A 4 -7.62 2.46 -2.48
CA GLN A 4 -8.35 3.27 -1.50
C GLN A 4 -7.67 3.20 -0.14
N VAL A 5 -7.42 4.36 0.46
CA VAL A 5 -6.78 4.46 1.77
C VAL A 5 -7.85 4.77 2.83
N THR A 6 -8.02 3.86 3.78
CA THR A 6 -8.96 4.06 4.91
C THR A 6 -8.49 5.15 5.87
N ASP A 7 -9.39 5.72 6.67
CA ASP A 7 -9.02 6.75 7.65
C ASP A 7 -8.07 6.24 8.74
N ALA A 8 -8.13 4.94 9.07
CA ALA A 8 -7.19 4.29 9.97
C ALA A 8 -5.77 4.25 9.37
N ALA A 9 -5.66 3.88 8.09
CA ALA A 9 -4.39 3.90 7.37
C ALA A 9 -3.84 5.33 7.21
N LYS A 10 -4.68 6.31 6.88
CA LYS A 10 -4.28 7.73 6.81
C LYS A 10 -3.68 8.20 8.13
N SER A 11 -4.39 7.97 9.23
CA SER A 11 -3.92 8.34 10.58
C SER A 11 -2.56 7.72 10.91
N ARG A 12 -2.35 6.46 10.49
CA ARG A 12 -1.08 5.78 10.69
C ARG A 12 0.04 6.36 9.82
N LEU A 13 -0.23 6.68 8.55
CA LEU A 13 0.74 7.28 7.63
C LEU A 13 1.25 8.63 8.13
N VAL A 14 0.33 9.48 8.60
CA VAL A 14 0.68 10.78 9.22
C VAL A 14 1.54 10.56 10.47
N ALA A 15 1.19 9.59 11.32
CA ALA A 15 1.98 9.26 12.51
C ALA A 15 3.39 8.72 12.18
N MET A 16 3.61 8.20 10.97
CA MET A 16 4.92 7.77 10.47
C MET A 16 5.67 8.89 9.74
N GLY A 17 5.11 10.10 9.68
CA GLY A 17 5.75 11.26 9.07
C GLY A 17 5.45 11.44 7.59
N VAL A 18 4.48 10.70 7.02
CA VAL A 18 4.03 10.90 5.64
C VAL A 18 2.85 11.87 5.62
N PRO A 19 3.00 13.10 5.07
CA PRO A 19 1.93 14.09 5.03
C PRO A 19 0.68 13.60 4.31
N GLU A 20 -0.48 14.12 4.67
CA GLU A 20 -1.72 13.88 3.92
C GLU A 20 -1.59 14.43 2.49
N GLY A 21 -2.17 13.71 1.53
CA GLY A 21 -2.09 14.05 0.11
C GLY A 21 -0.73 13.76 -0.55
N SER A 22 0.23 13.19 0.18
CA SER A 22 1.48 12.71 -0.42
C SER A 22 1.21 11.62 -1.44
N ARG A 23 2.04 11.58 -2.48
CA ARG A 23 2.04 10.46 -3.42
C ARG A 23 2.75 9.27 -2.79
N LEU A 24 2.08 8.12 -2.79
CA LEU A 24 2.60 6.85 -2.33
C LEU A 24 2.79 5.93 -3.54
N ARG A 25 3.87 5.16 -3.54
CA ARG A 25 4.14 4.14 -4.54
C ARG A 25 4.17 2.78 -3.88
N LEU A 26 3.35 1.86 -4.35
CA LEU A 26 3.26 0.50 -3.87
C LEU A 26 4.11 -0.41 -4.77
N LYS A 27 5.10 -1.04 -4.15
CA LYS A 27 5.97 -2.06 -4.73
C LYS A 27 5.63 -3.40 -4.14
N ALA A 28 5.51 -4.41 -4.98
CA ALA A 28 5.37 -5.78 -4.53
C ALA A 28 6.54 -6.56 -5.10
N ASP A 29 7.34 -7.15 -4.22
CA ASP A 29 8.43 -8.03 -4.55
C ASP A 29 8.02 -9.45 -4.14
N ILE A 30 8.18 -10.41 -5.06
CA ILE A 30 8.05 -11.82 -4.69
C ILE A 30 9.42 -12.28 -4.22
N GLU A 31 9.59 -12.37 -2.90
CA GLU A 31 10.67 -13.21 -2.39
C GLU A 31 10.29 -14.67 -2.66
N ALA A 32 10.90 -15.26 -3.69
CA ALA A 32 10.79 -16.68 -3.98
C ALA A 32 11.51 -17.49 -2.89
N HIS A 33 10.91 -17.60 -1.70
CA HIS A 33 11.33 -18.56 -0.71
C HIS A 33 11.06 -19.98 -1.25
N VAL A 34 12.09 -20.83 -1.27
CA VAL A 34 12.16 -22.19 -1.86
C VAL A 34 11.27 -23.21 -1.12
N SER A 35 10.21 -22.77 -0.43
CA SER A 35 9.38 -23.58 0.44
C SER A 35 7.90 -23.19 0.31
N CYS A 36 7.23 -23.66 -0.73
CA CYS A 36 5.77 -23.89 -0.87
C CYS A 36 4.74 -22.86 -0.32
N ALA A 37 5.14 -21.66 0.03
CA ALA A 37 4.28 -20.53 0.36
C ALA A 37 4.90 -19.31 -0.31
N CYS A 38 4.36 -18.90 -1.45
CA CYS A 38 4.74 -17.64 -2.08
C CYS A 38 4.21 -16.53 -1.18
N GLN A 39 5.06 -15.99 -0.31
CA GLN A 39 4.74 -14.79 0.44
C GLN A 39 5.08 -13.60 -0.47
N MET A 40 4.07 -12.81 -0.82
CA MET A 40 4.27 -11.52 -1.50
C MET A 40 4.66 -10.50 -0.43
N ASP A 41 5.84 -9.90 -0.56
CA ASP A 41 6.23 -8.78 0.29
C ASP A 41 5.89 -7.48 -0.42
N ILE A 42 5.13 -6.63 0.27
CA ILE A 42 4.67 -5.36 -0.27
C ILE A 42 5.31 -4.23 0.54
N HIS A 43 5.98 -3.34 -0.18
CA HIS A 43 6.64 -2.16 0.34
C HIS A 43 5.97 -0.90 -0.22
N MET A 44 5.95 0.15 0.57
CA MET A 44 5.41 1.44 0.15
C MET A 44 6.45 2.54 0.27
N ILE A 45 6.59 3.35 -0.77
CA ILE A 45 7.55 4.45 -0.84
C ILE A 45 6.77 5.76 -0.92
N ALA A 46 7.03 6.70 -0.03
CA ALA A 46 6.52 8.06 -0.14
C ALA A 46 7.38 8.84 -1.16
N ASP A 47 6.81 9.21 -2.30
CA ASP A 47 7.56 9.82 -3.42
C ASP A 47 7.90 11.31 -3.18
N GLY A 48 7.69 11.81 -1.96
CA GLY A 48 7.98 13.19 -1.53
C GLY A 48 7.28 14.31 -2.32
N ALA A 49 6.46 13.97 -3.33
CA ALA A 49 5.79 14.95 -4.17
C ALA A 49 4.85 15.80 -3.30
N PRO A 50 4.90 17.14 -3.41
CA PRO A 50 4.07 18.01 -2.61
C PRO A 50 2.59 17.67 -2.85
N PRO A 51 1.76 17.65 -1.80
CA PRO A 51 0.37 17.29 -1.93
C PRO A 51 -0.29 18.18 -2.98
N LEU A 52 -0.98 17.55 -3.94
CA LEU A 52 -1.80 18.29 -4.89
C LEU A 52 -2.81 19.08 -4.05
N ALA A 53 -2.73 20.42 -4.12
CA ALA A 53 -3.28 21.38 -3.15
C ALA A 53 -4.81 21.38 -2.97
N VAL A 54 -5.51 20.34 -3.43
CA VAL A 54 -6.96 20.21 -3.45
C VAL A 54 -7.46 18.82 -3.03
N SER A 55 -6.57 17.85 -2.77
CA SER A 55 -6.97 16.51 -2.32
C SER A 55 -6.35 16.17 -0.97
N LEU A 56 -7.20 15.86 0.01
CA LEU A 56 -6.81 15.24 1.29
C LEU A 56 -6.63 13.72 1.13
N GLU A 57 -6.83 13.20 -0.07
CA GLU A 57 -6.67 11.78 -0.38
C GLU A 57 -5.25 11.50 -0.87
N TYR A 58 -4.69 10.37 -0.44
CA TYR A 58 -3.38 9.91 -0.91
C TYR A 58 -3.48 9.44 -2.37
N ASP A 59 -2.58 9.92 -3.23
CA ASP A 59 -2.39 9.39 -4.60
C ASP A 59 -1.49 8.16 -4.53
N VAL A 60 -2.10 6.97 -4.44
CA VAL A 60 -1.36 5.71 -4.38
C VAL A 60 -1.22 5.12 -5.78
N ARG A 61 0.03 4.98 -6.24
CA ARG A 61 0.37 4.35 -7.53
C ARG A 61 0.93 2.96 -7.29
N VAL A 62 0.43 1.99 -8.05
CA VAL A 62 0.94 0.62 -8.03
C VAL A 62 1.95 0.49 -9.16
N ASP A 63 3.15 0.00 -8.87
CA ASP A 63 4.15 -0.27 -9.91
C ASP A 63 3.67 -1.39 -10.86
N GLU A 64 4.08 -1.35 -12.13
CA GLU A 64 3.59 -2.27 -13.18
C GLU A 64 3.84 -3.75 -12.82
N GLU A 65 4.99 -4.06 -12.22
CA GLU A 65 5.32 -5.41 -11.76
C GLU A 65 4.36 -5.85 -10.65
N ALA A 66 4.10 -4.98 -9.67
CA ALA A 66 3.14 -5.25 -8.61
C ALA A 66 1.71 -5.41 -9.16
N GLN A 67 1.33 -4.63 -10.16
CA GLN A 67 0.01 -4.74 -10.80
C GLN A 67 -0.18 -6.11 -11.47
N GLN A 68 0.85 -6.65 -12.14
CA GLN A 68 0.77 -8.00 -12.73
C GLN A 68 0.56 -9.10 -11.69
N LEU A 69 1.04 -8.88 -10.47
CA LEU A 69 0.94 -9.84 -9.38
C LEU A 69 -0.38 -9.74 -8.61
N LEU A 70 -0.86 -8.51 -8.41
CA LEU A 70 -2.07 -8.21 -7.64
C LEU A 70 -3.36 -8.39 -8.48
N GLY A 71 -3.23 -8.43 -9.81
CA GLY A 71 -4.34 -8.57 -10.75
C GLY A 71 -5.05 -7.24 -11.03
N ASP A 72 -5.88 -7.22 -12.08
CA ASP A 72 -6.44 -5.96 -12.63
C ASP A 72 -7.87 -5.63 -12.18
N GLU A 73 -8.57 -6.53 -11.49
CA GLU A 73 -10.04 -6.48 -11.55
C GLU A 73 -10.72 -5.57 -10.53
N GLN A 74 -10.10 -5.18 -9.41
CA GLN A 74 -10.81 -4.46 -8.34
C GLN A 74 -9.93 -3.49 -7.55
N PRO A 75 -10.52 -2.41 -6.97
CA PRO A 75 -9.76 -1.48 -6.16
C PRO A 75 -9.20 -2.17 -4.92
N LEU A 76 -7.91 -1.96 -4.65
CA LEU A 76 -7.28 -2.46 -3.44
C LEU A 76 -7.56 -1.51 -2.28
N VAL A 77 -7.59 -2.04 -1.06
CA VAL A 77 -7.81 -1.24 0.14
C VAL A 77 -6.58 -1.30 1.03
N LEU A 78 -5.97 -0.15 1.27
CA LEU A 78 -4.94 0.04 2.29
C LEU A 78 -5.62 0.36 3.63
N ASP A 79 -5.49 -0.56 4.57
CA ASP A 79 -6.08 -0.46 5.91
C ASP A 79 -4.99 -0.53 6.99
N TYR A 80 -5.34 -0.11 8.21
CA TYR A 80 -4.50 -0.29 9.38
C TYR A 80 -5.23 -1.15 10.40
N VAL A 81 -4.65 -2.32 10.70
CA VAL A 81 -5.18 -3.23 11.71
C VAL A 81 -4.25 -3.22 12.92
N PRO A 82 -4.76 -2.93 14.13
CA PRO A 82 -3.97 -3.01 15.35
C PRO A 82 -3.28 -4.38 15.46
N LEU A 83 -1.99 -4.39 15.82
CA LEU A 83 -1.10 -5.57 15.87
C LEU A 83 -0.62 -6.11 14.51
N SER A 84 -1.36 -5.94 13.42
CA SER A 84 -0.94 -6.39 12.07
C SER A 84 -0.28 -5.32 11.22
N GLY A 85 -0.34 -4.05 11.64
CA GLY A 85 0.27 -2.93 10.92
C GLY A 85 -0.58 -2.46 9.73
N LEU A 86 0.07 -1.86 8.74
CA LEU A 86 -0.56 -1.55 7.46
C LEU A 86 -0.79 -2.85 6.69
N VAL A 87 -1.99 -3.01 6.14
CA VAL A 87 -2.40 -4.20 5.40
C VAL A 87 -2.99 -3.78 4.05
N LEU A 88 -2.68 -4.54 3.01
CA LEU A 88 -3.28 -4.38 1.69
C LEU A 88 -4.28 -5.50 1.47
N ARG A 89 -5.52 -5.15 1.14
CA ARG A 89 -6.60 -6.11 0.92
C ARG A 89 -7.13 -6.00 -0.50
N SER A 90 -7.42 -7.16 -1.09
CA SER A 90 -8.37 -7.26 -2.18
C SER A 90 -9.77 -7.50 -1.60
N PRO A 91 -10.82 -7.47 -2.43
CA PRO A 91 -12.16 -7.88 -2.01
C PRO A 91 -12.29 -9.34 -1.59
N HIS A 92 -11.33 -10.19 -1.96
CA HIS A 92 -11.38 -11.63 -1.72
C HIS A 92 -10.52 -12.05 -0.53
N GLU A 93 -9.37 -11.39 -0.32
CA GLU A 93 -8.40 -11.78 0.69
C GLU A 93 -7.48 -10.63 1.12
N THR A 94 -6.69 -10.86 2.17
CA THR A 94 -5.59 -9.96 2.54
C THR A 94 -4.36 -10.36 1.76
N LEU A 95 -3.81 -9.43 0.99
CA LEU A 95 -2.68 -9.66 0.08
C LEU A 95 -1.34 -9.52 0.80
N ALA A 96 -1.24 -8.54 1.71
CA ALA A 96 -0.03 -8.33 2.49
C ALA A 96 -0.33 -7.76 3.88
N HIS A 97 0.59 -8.07 4.80
CA HIS A 97 0.57 -7.62 6.18
C HIS A 97 1.85 -6.85 6.51
N ASN A 98 1.78 -6.00 7.53
CA ASN A 98 2.91 -5.27 8.07
C ASN A 98 3.72 -4.49 7.01
N ILE A 99 3.01 -3.85 6.07
CA ILE A 99 3.61 -3.08 4.98
C ILE A 99 4.45 -1.96 5.58
N GLN A 100 5.73 -1.95 5.20
CA GLN A 100 6.67 -0.91 5.61
C GLN A 100 6.56 0.29 4.69
N VAL A 101 6.67 1.48 5.28
CA VAL A 101 6.66 2.74 4.54
C VAL A 101 8.03 3.38 4.67
N GLU A 102 8.70 3.54 3.55
CA GLU A 102 9.96 4.29 3.45
C GLU A 102 9.65 5.73 3.03
N ALA A 103 10.29 6.69 3.70
CA ALA A 103 10.14 8.13 3.50
C ALA A 103 11.39 8.76 2.87
#